data_AF-A0AAW1TWQ5-F1
#
_entry.id   AF-A0AAW1TWQ5-F1
#
_cell.length_a   1.000
_cell.length_b   1.000
_cell.length_c   1.000
_cell.angle_alpha   90.00
_cell.angle_beta   90.00
_cell.angle_gamma   90.00
#
_symmetry.space_group_name_H-M   'P 1'
#
loop_
_entity.id
_entity.type
_entity.pdbx_description
1 polymer ?
#
loop_
_entity_poly.entity_id
_entity_poly.type
_entity_poly.pdbx_seq_one_letter_code
_entity_poly.pdbx_strand_id
1 'polypeptide(L)'
;MWSLGCILVEMFTADTLFAVSDSTAQINKFVEVLGMPPSSILDSSTRSTKFFEKTPGSDRYVLKKPRNGETYKAAGMRKMQDILDIDLEGSMYEKGEDDDNFLYEYVDFIDLILLMLKYDPSERITPCEALNHKFFNSQEE
;
A
#
# COMPACT_ATOMS: atom_id res chain seq x y z
N MET A 1 -13.28 -1.03 2.25
CA MET A 1 -12.03 -0.65 2.91
C MET A 1 -10.87 -0.47 1.94
N TRP A 2 -10.50 -1.46 1.13
CA TRP A 2 -9.42 -1.28 0.14
C TRP A 2 -9.57 -0.02 -0.74
N SER A 3 -10.71 0.14 -1.40
CA SER A 3 -10.96 1.31 -2.27
C SER A 3 -10.89 2.63 -1.51
N LEU A 4 -11.33 2.65 -0.24
CA LEU A 4 -11.24 3.84 0.59
C LEU A 4 -9.79 4.18 0.91
N GLY A 5 -8.94 3.19 1.24
CA GLY A 5 -7.51 3.40 1.43
C GLY A 5 -6.84 4.02 0.20
N CYS A 6 -7.17 3.55 -1.00
CA CYS A 6 -6.69 4.18 -2.24
C CYS A 6 -7.15 5.64 -2.40
N ILE A 7 -8.44 5.91 -2.14
CA ILE A 7 -9.00 7.26 -2.25
C ILE A 7 -8.38 8.22 -1.23
N LEU A 8 -8.15 7.77 0.01
CA LEU A 8 -7.51 8.59 1.04
C LEU A 8 -6.09 9.01 0.63
N VAL A 9 -5.31 8.08 0.08
CA VAL A 9 -3.98 8.41 -0.45
C VAL A 9 -4.07 9.39 -1.62
N GLU A 10 -4.99 9.15 -2.56
CA GLU A 10 -5.19 10.03 -3.72
C GLU A 10 -5.64 11.44 -3.31
N MET A 11 -6.48 11.57 -2.29
CA MET A 11 -6.86 12.87 -1.73
C MET A 11 -5.67 13.57 -1.06
N PHE A 12 -4.77 12.81 -0.43
CA PHE A 12 -3.58 13.37 0.22
C PHE A 12 -2.54 13.86 -0.79
N THR A 13 -2.28 13.09 -1.84
CA THR A 13 -1.24 13.40 -2.85
C THR A 13 -1.75 14.21 -4.03
N ALA A 14 -3.07 14.33 -4.20
CA ALA A 14 -3.73 14.76 -5.44
C ALA A 14 -3.39 13.89 -6.67
N ASP A 15 -2.79 12.73 -6.46
CA ASP A 15 -2.33 11.80 -7.49
C ASP A 15 -2.85 10.39 -7.24
N THR A 16 -3.30 9.70 -8.28
CA THR A 16 -3.83 8.33 -8.16
C THR A 16 -2.76 7.37 -7.64
N LEU A 17 -3.04 6.67 -6.52
CA LEU A 17 -2.12 5.70 -5.92
C LEU A 17 -1.69 4.61 -6.92
N PHE A 18 -2.64 4.13 -7.73
CA PHE A 18 -2.44 3.07 -8.71
C PHE A 18 -3.09 3.42 -10.08
N ALA A 19 -2.54 4.39 -10.81
CA ALA A 19 -2.96 4.66 -12.19
C ALA A 19 -2.43 3.59 -13.16
N VAL A 20 -3.33 2.77 -13.70
CA VAL A 20 -2.99 1.72 -14.67
C VAL A 20 -4.16 1.44 -15.60
N SER A 21 -3.84 1.02 -16.83
CA SER A 21 -4.82 0.72 -17.88
C SER A 21 -5.20 -0.76 -17.97
N ASP A 22 -4.40 -1.67 -17.39
CA ASP A 22 -4.65 -3.11 -17.45
C ASP A 22 -4.41 -3.85 -16.12
N SER A 23 -5.05 -5.02 -16.00
CA SER A 23 -5.01 -5.84 -14.79
C SER A 23 -3.61 -6.33 -14.39
N THR A 24 -2.70 -6.50 -15.36
CA THR A 24 -1.33 -6.98 -15.11
C THR A 24 -0.50 -5.87 -14.50
N ALA A 25 -0.56 -4.66 -15.08
CA ALA A 25 0.06 -3.48 -14.52
C ALA A 25 -0.47 -3.20 -13.10
N GLN A 26 -1.78 -3.36 -12.90
CA GLN A 26 -2.42 -3.18 -11.58
C GLN A 26 -1.84 -4.10 -10.50
N ILE A 27 -1.72 -5.39 -10.79
CA ILE A 27 -1.15 -6.35 -9.83
C ILE A 27 0.33 -6.06 -9.58
N ASN A 28 1.10 -5.69 -10.60
CA ASN A 28 2.50 -5.32 -10.40
C ASN A 28 2.63 -4.09 -9.50
N LYS A 29 1.83 -3.06 -9.72
CA LYS A 29 1.79 -1.86 -8.86
C LYS A 29 1.43 -2.17 -7.41
N PHE A 30 0.48 -3.08 -7.18
CA PHE A 30 0.17 -3.52 -5.82
C PHE A 30 1.39 -4.18 -5.18
N VAL A 31 2.06 -5.09 -5.90
CA VAL A 31 3.21 -5.82 -5.37
C VAL A 31 4.42 -4.91 -5.13
N GLU A 32 4.64 -3.89 -5.98
CA GLU A 32 5.68 -2.88 -5.75
C GLU A 32 5.54 -2.21 -4.38
N VAL A 33 4.30 -1.92 -3.97
CA VAL A 33 3.99 -1.16 -2.74
C VAL A 33 3.81 -2.07 -1.54
N LEU A 34 2.96 -3.09 -1.65
CA LEU A 34 2.50 -3.93 -0.55
C LEU A 34 3.31 -5.23 -0.41
N GLY A 35 4.18 -5.55 -1.37
CA GLY A 35 4.89 -6.82 -1.43
C GLY A 35 4.08 -7.95 -2.03
N MET A 36 4.61 -9.18 -1.97
CA MET A 36 3.92 -10.35 -2.51
C MET A 36 2.67 -10.69 -1.67
N PRO A 37 1.53 -11.02 -2.29
CA PRO A 37 0.38 -11.54 -1.56
C PRO A 37 0.75 -12.87 -0.85
N PRO A 38 0.12 -13.18 0.29
CA PRO A 38 0.30 -14.46 0.96
C PRO A 38 -0.01 -15.66 0.05
N SER A 39 0.72 -16.78 0.22
CA SER A 39 0.53 -17.98 -0.60
C SER A 39 -0.90 -18.53 -0.49
N SER A 40 -1.50 -18.51 0.70
CA SER A 40 -2.91 -18.92 0.93
C SER A 40 -3.90 -18.19 0.01
N ILE A 41 -3.74 -16.87 -0.15
CA ILE A 41 -4.57 -16.05 -1.02
C ILE A 41 -4.32 -16.41 -2.49
N LEU A 42 -3.06 -16.63 -2.88
CA LEU A 42 -2.70 -17.00 -4.24
C LEU A 42 -3.20 -18.41 -4.62
N ASP A 43 -3.14 -19.36 -3.69
CA ASP A 43 -3.62 -20.74 -3.85
C ASP A 43 -5.16 -20.77 -3.98
N SER A 44 -5.88 -19.94 -3.22
CA SER A 44 -7.35 -19.86 -3.29
C SER A 44 -7.88 -19.09 -4.52
N SER A 45 -7.03 -18.34 -5.21
CA SER A 45 -7.44 -17.44 -6.27
C SER A 45 -7.57 -18.16 -7.61
N THR A 46 -8.73 -18.01 -8.26
CA THR A 46 -8.99 -18.57 -9.59
C THR A 46 -8.17 -17.92 -10.71
N ARG A 47 -7.58 -16.74 -10.46
CA ARG A 47 -6.87 -15.93 -11.45
C ARG A 47 -5.39 -15.71 -11.11
N SER A 48 -4.87 -16.29 -10.02
CA SER A 48 -3.48 -16.11 -9.60
C SER A 48 -2.49 -16.54 -10.69
N THR A 49 -2.76 -17.66 -11.37
CA THR A 49 -1.92 -18.19 -12.44
C THR A 49 -1.77 -17.26 -13.66
N LYS A 50 -2.63 -16.24 -13.81
CA LYS A 50 -2.46 -15.21 -14.85
C LYS A 50 -1.27 -14.31 -14.54
N PHE A 51 -1.04 -13.98 -13.28
CA PHE A 51 -0.09 -12.95 -12.85
C PHE A 51 1.12 -13.52 -12.12
N PHE A 52 0.97 -14.70 -11.50
CA PHE A 52 1.97 -15.33 -10.66
C PHE A 52 2.30 -16.73 -11.15
N GLU A 53 3.50 -17.17 -10.81
CA GLU A 53 4.00 -18.52 -11.07
C GLU A 53 4.56 -19.11 -9.77
N LYS A 54 4.26 -20.38 -9.52
CA LYS A 54 4.80 -21.10 -8.35
C LYS A 54 6.18 -21.63 -8.70
N THR A 55 7.17 -21.31 -7.88
CA THR A 55 8.55 -21.71 -8.12
C THR A 55 8.69 -23.23 -7.94
N PRO A 56 9.24 -23.98 -8.92
CA PRO A 56 9.38 -25.42 -8.83
C PRO A 56 10.12 -25.86 -7.56
N GLY A 57 9.55 -26.81 -6.81
CA GLY A 57 10.16 -27.34 -5.58
C GLY A 57 10.03 -26.43 -4.36
N SER A 58 9.23 -25.36 -4.41
CA SER A 58 8.96 -24.52 -3.24
C SER A 58 7.51 -24.05 -3.20
N ASP A 59 7.06 -23.60 -2.03
CA ASP A 59 5.74 -22.99 -1.85
C ASP A 59 5.74 -21.48 -2.17
N ARG A 60 6.78 -20.98 -2.85
CA ARG A 60 6.95 -19.55 -3.12
C ARG A 60 6.40 -19.17 -4.50
N TYR A 61 5.70 -18.05 -4.52
CA TYR A 61 5.21 -17.44 -5.75
C TYR A 61 6.14 -16.32 -6.22
N VAL A 62 6.23 -16.17 -7.54
CA VAL A 62 6.92 -15.05 -8.21
C VAL A 62 5.98 -14.38 -9.21
N LEU A 63 6.17 -13.08 -9.45
CA LEU A 63 5.47 -12.37 -10.50
C LEU A 63 5.93 -12.82 -11.89
N LYS A 64 4.96 -12.98 -12.79
CA LYS A 64 5.25 -13.19 -14.21
C LYS A 64 5.72 -11.89 -14.83
N LYS A 65 6.69 -11.99 -15.74
CA LYS A 65 7.20 -10.84 -16.48
C LYS A 65 6.08 -10.21 -17.34
N PRO A 66 5.92 -8.88 -17.33
CA PRO A 66 4.99 -8.19 -18.22
C PRO A 66 5.32 -8.48 -19.68
N ARG A 67 4.30 -8.69 -20.52
CA ARG A 67 4.48 -8.96 -21.96
C ARG A 67 4.84 -7.72 -22.77
N ASN A 68 4.52 -6.55 -22.26
CA ASN A 68 4.70 -5.24 -22.89
C ASN A 68 6.10 -4.63 -22.66
N GLY A 69 7.00 -5.34 -21.96
CA GLY A 69 8.35 -4.85 -21.66
C GLY A 69 8.40 -3.78 -20.57
N GLU A 70 7.28 -3.48 -19.91
CA GLU A 70 7.29 -2.60 -18.74
C GLU A 70 8.14 -3.18 -17.62
N THR A 71 8.78 -2.28 -16.88
CA THR A 71 9.59 -2.64 -15.72
C THR A 71 8.95 -2.07 -14.46
N TYR A 72 9.03 -2.85 -13.39
CA TYR A 72 8.46 -2.54 -12.09
C TYR A 72 9.55 -2.75 -11.03
N LYS A 73 9.49 -1.97 -9.95
CA LYS A 73 10.33 -2.16 -8.76
C LYS A 73 10.08 -3.56 -8.18
N ALA A 74 11.05 -4.08 -7.44
CA ALA A 74 10.88 -5.35 -6.76
C ALA A 74 9.81 -5.26 -5.66
N ALA A 75 9.26 -6.40 -5.26
CA ALA A 75 8.15 -6.48 -4.32
C ALA A 75 8.44 -5.73 -3.01
N GLY A 76 7.56 -4.79 -2.64
CA GLY A 76 7.66 -4.00 -1.41
C GLY A 76 8.77 -2.95 -1.40
N MET A 77 9.39 -2.65 -2.55
CA MET A 77 10.46 -1.67 -2.68
C MET A 77 9.98 -0.25 -3.00
N ARG A 78 8.68 -0.05 -3.28
CA ARG A 78 8.08 1.29 -3.35
C ARG A 78 7.39 1.55 -2.01
N LYS A 79 8.03 2.30 -1.11
CA LYS A 79 7.48 2.51 0.23
C LYS A 79 6.30 3.48 0.18
N MET A 80 5.32 3.29 1.07
CA MET A 80 4.16 4.19 1.16
C MET A 80 4.61 5.62 1.47
N GLN A 81 5.67 5.76 2.26
CA GLN A 81 6.36 7.01 2.55
C GLN A 81 6.82 7.74 1.29
N ASP A 82 7.48 7.03 0.37
CA ASP A 82 7.98 7.62 -0.90
C ASP A 82 6.84 8.08 -1.81
N ILE A 83 5.66 7.43 -1.72
CA ILE A 83 4.50 7.76 -2.58
C ILE A 83 3.84 9.05 -2.14
N LEU A 84 3.84 9.27 -0.83
CA LEU A 84 3.24 10.42 -0.19
C LEU A 84 4.18 11.64 -0.22
N ASP A 85 5.32 11.53 -0.93
CA ASP A 85 6.31 12.59 -1.17
C ASP A 85 6.75 13.31 0.10
N ILE A 86 6.94 12.54 1.19
CA ILE A 86 7.53 13.10 2.41
C ILE A 86 9.02 13.28 2.15
N ASP A 87 9.39 14.44 1.64
CA ASP A 87 10.74 14.94 1.80
C ASP A 87 10.91 15.35 3.28
N LEU A 88 11.16 14.36 4.15
CA LEU A 88 11.58 14.56 5.54
C LEU A 88 12.81 15.48 5.64
N GLU A 89 13.55 15.65 4.54
CA GLU A 89 14.75 16.48 4.46
C GLU A 89 14.56 17.80 3.66
N GLY A 90 13.41 18.06 3.02
CA GLY A 90 13.38 19.04 1.91
C GLY A 90 12.15 19.93 1.69
N SER A 91 10.95 19.61 2.20
CA SER A 91 9.78 20.47 1.91
C SER A 91 9.64 21.61 2.92
N MET A 92 9.86 22.85 2.45
CA MET A 92 9.06 24.08 2.63
C MET A 92 8.36 24.45 3.96
N TYR A 93 8.62 23.78 5.08
CA TYR A 93 8.06 24.10 6.39
C TYR A 93 9.16 24.73 7.25
N GLU A 94 8.92 25.95 7.72
CA GLU A 94 9.75 26.58 8.74
C GLU A 94 9.66 25.71 10.00
N LYS A 95 10.77 25.04 10.32
CA LYS A 95 10.95 24.16 11.47
C LYS A 95 10.42 24.82 12.75
N GLY A 96 9.19 24.47 13.14
CA GLY A 96 8.50 24.98 14.33
C GLY A 96 8.47 23.94 15.43
N GLU A 97 8.21 24.35 16.68
CA GLU A 97 8.09 23.44 17.83
C GLU A 97 6.91 22.44 17.70
N ASP A 98 6.03 22.62 16.70
CA ASP A 98 4.90 21.74 16.34
C ASP A 98 5.30 20.54 15.43
N ASP A 99 6.57 20.44 15.00
CA ASP A 99 7.06 19.46 14.01
C ASP A 99 6.91 17.99 14.46
N ASP A 100 7.06 17.71 15.76
CA ASP A 100 6.98 16.33 16.27
C ASP A 100 5.55 15.78 16.15
N ASN A 101 4.52 16.60 16.39
CA ASN A 101 3.12 16.19 16.34
C ASN A 101 2.68 15.82 14.91
N PHE A 102 3.14 16.59 13.92
CA PHE A 102 2.87 16.34 12.50
C PHE A 102 3.44 14.99 12.04
N LEU A 103 4.64 14.64 12.50
CA LEU A 103 5.26 13.36 12.15
C LEU A 103 4.48 12.16 12.73
N TYR A 104 3.94 12.28 13.96
CA TYR A 104 3.13 11.23 14.57
C TYR A 104 1.79 11.02 13.85
N GLU A 105 1.06 12.11 13.54
CA GLU A 105 -0.20 12.02 12.79
C GLU A 105 0.01 11.33 11.44
N TYR A 106 1.13 11.61 10.80
CA TYR A 106 1.48 11.02 9.52
C TYR A 106 1.85 9.52 9.61
N VAL A 107 2.60 9.12 10.64
CA VAL A 107 2.88 7.71 10.92
C VAL A 107 1.57 6.94 11.16
N ASP A 108 0.63 7.55 11.86
CA ASP A 108 -0.69 6.98 12.12
C ASP A 108 -1.55 6.92 10.86
N PHE A 109 -1.46 7.92 9.98
CA PHE A 109 -2.11 7.89 8.67
C PHE A 109 -1.62 6.72 7.82
N ILE A 110 -0.29 6.55 7.69
CA ILE A 110 0.29 5.42 6.94
C ILE A 110 -0.18 4.09 7.53
N ASP A 111 -0.15 3.94 8.86
CA ASP A 111 -0.57 2.72 9.52
C ASP A 111 -2.02 2.37 9.18
N LEU A 112 -2.92 3.36 9.28
CA LEU A 112 -4.32 3.21 8.88
C LEU A 112 -4.47 2.77 7.42
N ILE A 113 -3.74 3.40 6.49
CA ILE A 113 -3.77 3.05 5.06
C ILE A 113 -3.29 1.61 4.85
N LEU A 114 -2.18 1.19 5.48
CA LEU A 114 -1.66 -0.16 5.35
C LEU A 114 -2.62 -1.21 5.91
N LEU A 115 -3.34 -0.89 6.98
CA LEU A 115 -4.41 -1.72 7.53
C LEU A 115 -5.62 -1.82 6.59
N MET A 116 -5.97 -0.74 5.87
CA MET A 116 -7.01 -0.76 4.83
C MET A 116 -6.60 -1.55 3.58
N LEU A 117 -5.30 -1.60 3.27
CA LEU A 117 -4.73 -2.26 2.09
C LEU A 117 -4.17 -3.66 2.35
N LYS A 118 -4.56 -4.32 3.46
CA LYS A 118 -4.25 -5.74 3.68
C LYS A 118 -4.83 -6.61 2.56
N TYR A 119 -3.99 -7.52 2.04
CA TYR A 119 -4.40 -8.48 1.00
C TYR A 119 -5.49 -9.42 1.49
N ASP A 120 -5.28 -10.03 2.66
CA ASP A 120 -6.27 -10.89 3.28
C ASP A 120 -7.47 -10.06 3.77
N PRO A 121 -8.69 -10.31 3.26
CA PRO A 121 -9.87 -9.58 3.71
C PRO A 121 -10.20 -9.76 5.19
N SER A 122 -9.78 -10.88 5.80
CA SER A 122 -10.02 -11.18 7.22
C SER A 122 -9.08 -10.42 8.15
N GLU A 123 -7.89 -10.05 7.68
CA GLU A 123 -6.93 -9.21 8.40
C GLU A 123 -7.11 -7.71 8.12
N ARG A 124 -7.99 -7.36 7.16
CA ARG A 124 -8.22 -5.98 6.76
C ARG A 124 -9.09 -5.28 7.79
N ILE A 125 -8.65 -4.10 8.23
CA ILE A 125 -9.39 -3.29 9.22
C ILE A 125 -10.83 -3.07 8.77
N THR A 126 -11.77 -3.23 9.69
CA THR A 126 -13.19 -2.95 9.48
C THR A 126 -13.49 -1.46 9.66
N PRO A 127 -14.64 -0.95 9.17
CA PRO A 127 -15.00 0.45 9.38
C PRO A 127 -15.07 0.85 10.86
N CYS A 128 -15.59 -0.03 11.73
CA CYS A 128 -15.68 0.24 13.16
C CYS A 128 -14.30 0.32 13.82
N GLU A 129 -13.38 -0.58 13.48
CA GLU A 129 -11.99 -0.52 13.97
C GLU A 129 -11.26 0.70 13.43
N ALA A 130 -11.48 1.07 12.15
CA ALA A 130 -10.87 2.24 11.53
C ALA A 130 -11.28 3.55 12.21
N LEU A 131 -12.55 3.67 12.63
CA LEU A 131 -13.02 4.84 13.40
C LEU A 131 -12.37 4.96 14.79
N ASN A 132 -11.90 3.85 15.36
CA ASN A 132 -11.19 3.84 16.63
C ASN A 132 -9.66 3.87 16.46
N HIS A 133 -9.18 4.05 15.23
CA HIS A 133 -7.76 4.08 14.94
C HIS A 133 -7.10 5.34 15.53
N LYS A 134 -5.87 5.20 16.02
CA LYS A 134 -5.06 6.28 16.60
C LYS A 134 -5.04 7.55 15.74
N PHE A 135 -4.96 7.43 14.43
CA PHE A 135 -5.08 8.55 13.48
C PHE A 135 -6.22 9.56 13.80
N PHE A 136 -7.38 9.08 14.27
CA PHE A 136 -8.49 9.96 14.66
C PHE A 136 -8.50 10.35 16.15
N ASN A 137 -7.80 9.61 16.99
CA ASN A 137 -7.82 9.73 18.45
C ASN A 137 -6.56 10.38 19.03
N SER A 138 -5.54 10.68 18.22
CA SER A 138 -4.28 11.32 18.66
C SER A 138 -4.44 12.77 19.13
N GLN A 139 -5.66 13.30 19.23
CA GLN A 139 -5.98 14.70 19.58
C GLN A 139 -6.76 14.84 20.92
N GLU A 140 -6.87 13.78 21.73
CA GLU A 140 -7.64 13.80 23.00
C GLU A 140 -6.82 13.99 24.30
N GLU A 141 -5.57 14.45 24.25
CA GLU A 141 -4.80 14.85 25.46
C GLU A 141 -4.52 16.35 25.56
#